data_AF-A0A8T2SKF4-F1
#
_entry.id   AF-A0A8T2SKF4-F1
#
_cell.length_a   1.000
_cell.length_b   1.000
_cell.length_c   1.000
_cell.angle_alpha   90.00
_cell.angle_beta   90.00
_cell.angle_gamma   90.00
#
_symmetry.space_group_name_H-M   'P 1'
#
loop_
_entity.id
_entity.type
_entity.pdbx_description
1 polymer ?
#
loop_
_entity_poly.entity_id
_entity_poly.type
_entity_poly.pdbx_seq_one_letter_code
_entity_poly.pdbx_strand_id
1 'polypeptide(L)'
;MHRFMELQKDAPVLTPDILILSVGTEIRLGSSLEVDKVWAQELDDGWDRDIIVQEALKMPDLRFQEEPDQGSHKVSFKVDRSKGEEMQNILSMRLLNRGLKVRVVYSSGVDLDVLPYKAGKGQALSYLVAKLNENGMIHKNVLVCGDSGNDIDLFTVKGVHGVIVSNAQEELVKWHWLNNSNGNILRASQRCAAAIVEALHHFNFGPHVHQTEKICEKPLHNSDYSSHLGAVHREVVGLNMFMVKWLLGEVPNSESSFSRLSCVLNDNMKVILPEGIELTAEEFICKIRREYGSLQESGLYIWVDKVTAKQLAEGLYLVTWQPWERLSGMPKKGYYASAILKSKVEAPNGMEWLHYHKTLRELMDIQSLQ
;
A
#
# COMPACT_ATOMS: atom_id res chain seq x y z
N MET A 1 7.56 13.03 3.53
CA MET A 1 7.44 12.77 2.06
C MET A 1 8.71 12.17 1.42
N HIS A 2 9.91 12.72 1.67
CA HIS A 2 11.17 12.28 1.04
C HIS A 2 11.41 10.75 1.07
N ARG A 3 11.38 10.14 2.26
CA ARG A 3 11.57 8.70 2.44
C ARG A 3 10.57 7.82 1.68
N PHE A 4 9.33 8.30 1.51
CA PHE A 4 8.34 7.58 0.72
C PHE A 4 8.71 7.59 -0.77
N MET A 5 9.18 8.71 -1.30
CA MET A 5 9.65 8.80 -2.67
C MET A 5 10.89 7.94 -2.91
N GLU A 6 11.83 7.88 -1.97
CA GLU A 6 12.99 6.96 -2.02
C GLU A 6 12.54 5.50 -2.02
N LEU A 7 11.62 5.13 -1.12
CA LEU A 7 11.06 3.79 -1.08
C LEU A 7 10.39 3.40 -2.41
N GLN A 8 9.72 4.32 -3.09
CA GLN A 8 9.11 4.04 -4.40
C GLN A 8 10.13 3.86 -5.54
N LYS A 9 11.38 4.32 -5.36
CA LYS A 9 12.49 4.04 -6.28
C LYS A 9 13.06 2.65 -6.03
N ASP A 10 13.17 2.27 -4.76
CA ASP A 10 13.84 1.04 -4.36
C ASP A 10 12.92 -0.18 -4.40
N ALA A 11 11.65 0.02 -4.06
CA ALA A 11 10.66 -1.03 -3.92
C ALA A 11 9.37 -0.76 -4.74
N PRO A 12 8.73 -1.83 -5.23
CA PRO A 12 7.46 -1.76 -5.95
C PRO A 12 6.30 -1.61 -4.96
N VAL A 13 6.17 -0.42 -4.38
CA VAL A 13 5.07 -0.09 -3.48
C VAL A 13 3.88 0.39 -4.32
N LEU A 14 2.71 -0.22 -4.11
CA LEU A 14 1.45 0.24 -4.72
C LEU A 14 1.17 1.69 -4.31
N THR A 15 0.63 2.50 -5.21
CA THR A 15 0.29 3.88 -4.86
C THR A 15 -0.94 3.89 -3.96
N PRO A 16 -0.84 4.34 -2.70
CA PRO A 16 -1.99 4.41 -1.82
C PRO A 16 -2.88 5.61 -2.17
N ASP A 17 -4.18 5.51 -1.87
CA ASP A 17 -5.13 6.61 -2.03
C ASP A 17 -4.92 7.73 -0.99
N ILE A 18 -4.40 7.37 0.18
CA ILE A 18 -4.14 8.26 1.31
C ILE A 18 -2.79 7.88 1.92
N LEU A 19 -1.96 8.88 2.21
CA LEU A 19 -0.73 8.71 2.98
C LEU A 19 -0.89 9.35 4.36
N ILE A 20 -0.58 8.57 5.40
CA ILE A 20 -0.34 9.06 6.76
C ILE A 20 1.18 8.98 6.99
N LEU A 21 1.85 10.12 7.00
CA LEU A 21 3.30 10.23 7.10
C LEU A 21 3.73 10.78 8.46
N SER A 22 5.02 10.64 8.77
CA SER A 22 5.65 11.30 9.93
C SER A 22 4.90 11.03 11.24
N VAL A 23 4.54 9.77 11.49
CA VAL A 23 3.80 9.31 12.69
C VAL A 23 2.44 10.00 12.84
N GLY A 24 1.77 10.31 11.72
CA GLY A 24 0.44 10.91 11.70
C GLY A 24 0.43 12.44 11.80
N THR A 25 1.56 13.09 11.62
CA THR A 25 1.63 14.57 11.59
C THR A 25 1.36 15.17 10.21
N GLU A 26 1.37 14.34 9.17
CA GLU A 26 1.12 14.76 7.80
C GLU A 26 0.16 13.77 7.14
N ILE A 27 -0.96 14.27 6.62
CA ILE A 27 -1.92 13.50 5.82
C ILE A 27 -1.90 14.04 4.40
N ARG A 28 -1.80 13.14 3.41
CA ARG A 28 -1.90 13.49 1.99
C ARG A 28 -2.98 12.67 1.31
N LEU A 29 -3.79 13.33 0.47
CA LEU A 29 -4.99 12.77 -0.12
C LEU A 29 -4.94 12.77 -1.65
N GLY A 30 -5.56 11.76 -2.24
CA GLY A 30 -5.86 11.70 -3.67
C GLY A 30 -4.65 11.43 -4.56
N SER A 31 -4.89 11.40 -5.88
CA SER A 31 -3.86 11.05 -6.85
C SER A 31 -2.71 12.06 -6.94
N SER A 32 -2.95 13.32 -6.53
CA SER A 32 -1.96 14.40 -6.46
C SER A 32 -1.20 14.43 -5.13
N LEU A 33 -1.58 13.60 -4.14
CA LEU A 33 -0.98 13.56 -2.81
C LEU A 33 -0.92 14.95 -2.14
N GLU A 34 -2.01 15.70 -2.25
CA GLU A 34 -2.15 17.03 -1.68
C GLU A 34 -2.21 16.96 -0.15
N VAL A 35 -1.53 17.90 0.51
CA VAL A 35 -1.51 18.00 1.97
C VAL A 35 -2.89 18.38 2.49
N ASP A 36 -3.39 17.64 3.47
CA ASP A 36 -4.59 18.00 4.22
C ASP A 36 -4.31 19.17 5.16
N LYS A 37 -4.60 20.39 4.67
CA LYS A 37 -4.37 21.64 5.42
C LYS A 37 -5.24 21.75 6.67
N VAL A 38 -6.42 21.11 6.70
CA VAL A 38 -7.30 21.13 7.87
C VAL A 38 -6.64 20.34 8.99
N TRP A 39 -6.15 19.13 8.68
CA TRP A 39 -5.39 18.34 9.65
C TRP A 39 -4.15 19.08 10.15
N ALA A 40 -3.36 19.68 9.26
CA ALA A 40 -2.16 20.43 9.65
C ALA A 40 -2.48 21.57 10.64
N GLN A 41 -3.59 22.30 10.45
CA GLN A 41 -4.03 23.36 11.36
C GLN A 41 -4.50 22.84 12.71
N GLU A 42 -5.15 21.66 12.76
CA GLU A 42 -5.58 21.06 14.03
C GLU A 42 -4.40 20.77 14.97
N LEU A 43 -3.24 20.48 14.38
CA LEU A 43 -2.00 20.16 15.09
C LEU A 43 -1.28 21.37 15.69
N ASP A 44 -1.67 22.60 15.34
CA ASP A 44 -1.05 23.82 15.87
C ASP A 44 -1.45 24.12 17.33
N ASP A 45 -2.55 23.53 17.82
CA ASP A 45 -3.07 23.77 19.18
C ASP A 45 -2.09 23.31 20.28
N GLY A 46 -1.40 24.28 20.90
CA GLY A 46 -0.46 24.04 21.99
C GLY A 46 0.87 23.42 21.54
N TRP A 47 1.17 23.48 20.24
CA TRP A 47 2.44 23.08 19.66
C TRP A 47 3.38 24.28 19.50
N ASP A 48 4.62 24.14 19.96
CA ASP A 48 5.69 25.10 19.69
C ASP A 48 7.00 24.32 19.48
N ARG A 49 7.43 24.24 18.23
CA ARG A 49 8.63 23.49 17.84
C ARG A 49 9.91 24.08 18.44
N ASP A 50 9.99 25.40 18.54
CA ASP A 50 11.22 26.07 18.96
C ASP A 50 11.46 25.85 20.45
N ILE A 51 10.41 25.87 21.27
CA ILE A 51 10.52 25.52 22.70
C ILE A 51 10.98 24.06 22.86
N ILE A 52 10.46 23.13 22.06
CA ILE A 52 10.87 21.71 22.11
C ILE A 52 12.36 21.57 21.81
N VAL A 53 12.84 22.20 20.73
CA VAL A 53 14.26 22.17 20.35
C VAL A 53 15.13 22.78 21.44
N GLN A 54 14.73 23.93 22.00
CA GLN A 54 15.45 24.58 23.09
C GLN A 54 15.56 23.71 24.35
N GLU A 55 14.48 23.03 24.74
CA GLU A 55 14.51 22.13 25.91
C GLU A 55 15.31 20.86 25.65
N ALA A 56 15.27 20.33 24.42
CA ALA A 56 16.02 19.14 24.03
C ALA A 56 17.53 19.39 23.95
N LEU A 57 17.96 20.58 23.51
CA LEU A 57 19.39 20.97 23.51
C LEU A 57 20.02 20.96 24.90
N LYS A 58 19.22 21.06 25.96
CA LYS A 58 19.66 20.97 27.36
C LYS A 58 19.77 19.52 27.87
N MET A 59 19.53 18.53 27.01
CA MET A 59 19.45 17.11 27.37
C MET A 59 20.51 16.32 26.57
N PRO A 60 21.69 16.04 27.15
CA PRO A 60 22.81 15.43 26.42
C PRO A 60 22.54 13.99 25.95
N ASP A 61 21.56 13.31 26.56
CA ASP A 61 21.13 11.97 26.18
C ASP A 61 20.22 11.93 24.93
N LEU A 62 19.79 13.09 24.43
CA LEU A 62 19.01 13.20 23.19
C LEU A 62 19.90 13.64 22.03
N ARG A 63 19.89 12.87 20.94
CA ARG A 63 20.59 13.22 19.69
C ARG A 63 19.56 13.46 18.60
N PHE A 64 19.55 14.63 17.96
CA PHE A 64 18.63 14.88 16.86
C PHE A 64 18.82 13.86 15.72
N GLN A 65 17.71 13.38 15.16
CA GLN A 65 17.73 12.66 13.89
C GLN A 65 17.99 13.62 12.72
N GLU A 66 18.30 13.05 11.56
CA GLU A 66 18.60 13.79 10.33
C GLU A 66 17.40 14.64 9.87
N GLU A 67 17.67 15.66 9.06
CA GLU A 67 16.65 16.61 8.59
C GLU A 67 15.40 15.94 7.96
N PRO A 68 15.51 14.87 7.14
CA PRO A 68 14.33 14.21 6.56
C PRO A 68 13.38 13.55 7.57
N ASP A 69 13.85 13.32 8.80
CA ASP A 69 13.05 12.77 9.91
C ASP A 69 12.41 13.86 10.78
N GLN A 70 12.83 15.12 10.60
CA GLN A 70 12.23 16.28 11.24
C GLN A 70 11.01 16.77 10.45
N GLY A 71 10.14 17.55 11.10
CA GLY A 71 9.01 18.19 10.43
C GLY A 71 8.53 19.44 11.15
N SER A 72 7.53 20.12 10.58
CA SER A 72 6.86 21.26 11.21
C SER A 72 6.19 20.87 12.54
N HIS A 73 5.58 19.68 12.56
CA HIS A 73 4.85 19.11 13.68
C HIS A 73 5.52 17.85 14.24
N LYS A 74 6.83 17.68 14.03
CA LYS A 74 7.60 16.54 14.53
C LYS A 74 9.03 16.94 14.85
N VAL A 75 9.49 16.59 16.05
CA VAL A 75 10.90 16.67 16.44
C VAL A 75 11.38 15.30 16.89
N SER A 76 12.38 14.77 16.19
CA SER A 76 12.83 13.39 16.34
C SER A 76 14.24 13.28 16.89
N PHE A 77 14.43 12.32 17.80
CA PHE A 77 15.66 12.07 18.51
C PHE A 77 16.03 10.59 18.46
N LYS A 78 17.32 10.31 18.63
CA LYS A 78 17.87 9.01 19.03
C LYS A 78 18.29 9.07 20.49
N VAL A 79 18.02 7.99 21.20
CA VAL A 79 18.40 7.79 22.59
C VAL A 79 19.07 6.42 22.75
N ASP A 80 19.89 6.28 23.78
CA ASP A 80 20.41 4.97 24.17
C ASP A 80 19.26 4.03 24.56
N ARG A 81 19.29 2.80 24.06
CA ARG A 81 18.24 1.78 24.29
C ARG A 81 17.98 1.54 25.78
N SER A 82 19.01 1.63 26.63
CA SER A 82 18.89 1.45 28.08
C SER A 82 18.14 2.58 28.78
N LYS A 83 18.03 3.75 28.14
CA LYS A 83 17.42 4.97 28.69
C LYS A 83 16.10 5.36 28.03
N GLY A 84 15.61 4.60 27.04
CA GLY A 84 14.47 5.00 26.21
C GLY A 84 13.21 5.38 26.99
N GLU A 85 12.70 4.46 27.83
CA GLU A 85 11.49 4.69 28.64
C GLU A 85 11.69 5.84 29.66
N GLU A 86 12.88 5.94 30.27
CA GLU A 86 13.21 7.01 31.21
C GLU A 86 13.19 8.38 30.51
N MET A 87 13.86 8.49 29.36
CA MET A 87 13.98 9.72 28.61
C MET A 87 12.65 10.17 28.01
N GLN A 88 11.80 9.22 27.60
CA GLN A 88 10.43 9.52 27.19
C GLN A 88 9.66 10.25 28.31
N ASN A 89 9.76 9.76 29.54
CA ASN A 89 9.08 10.36 30.70
C ASN A 89 9.67 11.72 31.08
N ILE A 90 11.00 11.84 31.14
CA ILE A 90 11.69 13.10 31.48
C ILE A 90 11.33 14.19 30.46
N LEU A 91 11.42 13.87 29.16
CA LEU A 91 11.12 14.82 28.09
C LEU A 91 9.64 15.23 28.13
N SER A 92 8.73 14.28 28.30
CA SER A 92 7.28 14.55 28.41
C SER A 92 6.98 15.54 29.54
N MET A 93 7.51 15.28 30.75
CA MET A 93 7.30 16.15 31.91
C MET A 93 7.90 17.55 31.72
N ARG A 94 9.10 17.63 31.14
CA ARG A 94 9.77 18.91 30.87
C ARG A 94 8.96 19.78 29.91
N LEU A 95 8.45 19.20 28.82
CA LEU A 95 7.66 19.94 27.83
C LEU A 95 6.27 20.34 28.38
N LEU A 96 5.66 19.48 29.18
CA LEU A 96 4.41 19.81 29.89
C LEU A 96 4.59 21.01 30.83
N ASN A 97 5.70 21.07 31.58
CA ASN A 97 6.01 22.21 32.47
C ASN A 97 6.25 23.53 31.71
N ARG A 98 6.50 23.47 30.41
CA ARG A 98 6.59 24.64 29.52
C ARG A 98 5.23 25.06 28.94
N GLY A 99 4.15 24.37 29.31
CA GLY A 99 2.79 24.64 28.84
C GLY A 99 2.47 24.03 27.47
N LEU A 100 3.33 23.14 26.95
CA LEU A 100 3.11 22.52 25.64
C LEU A 100 2.14 21.35 25.72
N LYS A 101 1.27 21.24 24.71
CA LYS A 101 0.39 20.08 24.49
C LYS A 101 1.06 19.13 23.52
N VAL A 102 1.93 18.29 24.04
CA VAL A 102 2.71 17.33 23.25
C VAL A 102 2.50 15.90 23.73
N ARG A 103 2.89 14.96 22.89
CA ARG A 103 3.13 13.57 23.26
C ARG A 103 4.52 13.16 22.81
N VAL A 104 5.13 12.25 23.56
CA VAL A 104 6.44 11.68 23.23
C VAL A 104 6.25 10.19 22.95
N VAL A 105 6.63 9.75 21.76
CA VAL A 105 6.50 8.37 21.29
C VAL A 105 7.88 7.74 21.25
N TYR A 106 8.06 6.61 21.92
CA TYR A 106 9.27 5.80 21.85
C TYR A 106 9.03 4.59 20.95
N SER A 107 9.92 4.33 20.00
CA SER A 107 9.80 3.22 19.05
C SER A 107 11.17 2.70 18.59
N SER A 108 11.17 1.50 18.00
CA SER A 108 12.36 0.87 17.40
C SER A 108 13.51 0.64 18.40
N GLY A 109 13.23 0.75 19.71
CA GLY A 109 14.22 0.66 20.78
C GLY A 109 15.24 1.81 20.83
N VAL A 110 15.15 2.84 20.00
CA VAL A 110 16.12 3.96 19.96
C VAL A 110 15.51 5.30 19.56
N ASP A 111 14.33 5.32 18.93
CA ASP A 111 13.75 6.54 18.38
C ASP A 111 12.77 7.18 19.38
N LEU A 112 12.91 8.49 19.59
CA LEU A 112 11.97 9.30 20.38
C LEU A 112 11.42 10.42 19.50
N ASP A 113 10.10 10.41 19.29
CA ASP A 113 9.39 11.41 18.51
C ASP A 113 8.53 12.29 19.41
N VAL A 114 8.76 13.60 19.38
CA VAL A 114 7.88 14.60 20.01
C VAL A 114 6.90 15.08 18.95
N LEU A 115 5.61 14.95 19.23
CA LEU A 115 4.51 15.28 18.34
C LEU A 115 3.47 16.14 19.08
N PRO A 116 2.64 16.93 18.38
CA PRO A 116 1.46 17.54 18.98
C PRO A 116 0.60 16.50 19.67
N TYR A 117 -0.09 16.88 20.76
CA TYR A 117 -0.91 15.95 21.53
C TYR A 117 -2.01 15.26 20.68
N LYS A 118 -2.57 15.98 19.71
CA LYS A 118 -3.58 15.46 18.76
C LYS A 118 -2.98 14.59 17.64
N ALA A 119 -1.67 14.61 17.44
CA ALA A 119 -1.01 13.80 16.42
C ALA A 119 -0.82 12.34 16.88
N GLY A 120 -0.45 11.49 15.94
CA GLY A 120 -0.27 10.05 16.13
C GLY A 120 -0.98 9.27 15.03
N LYS A 121 -0.49 8.06 14.73
CA LYS A 121 -1.08 7.21 13.67
C LYS A 121 -2.55 6.89 13.96
N GLY A 122 -2.90 6.60 15.22
CA GLY A 122 -4.29 6.30 15.62
C GLY A 122 -5.23 7.52 15.55
N GLN A 123 -4.74 8.70 15.90
CA GLN A 123 -5.50 9.95 15.83
C GLN A 123 -5.73 10.36 14.38
N ALA A 124 -4.69 10.29 13.54
CA ALA A 124 -4.80 10.52 12.10
C ALA A 124 -5.79 9.54 11.44
N LEU A 125 -5.75 8.26 11.82
CA LEU A 125 -6.73 7.27 11.36
C LEU A 125 -8.15 7.62 11.80
N SER A 126 -8.34 8.02 13.06
CA SER A 126 -9.66 8.40 13.60
C SER A 126 -10.24 9.61 12.87
N TYR A 127 -9.42 10.63 12.61
CA TYR A 127 -9.79 11.80 11.80
C TYR A 127 -10.18 11.39 10.38
N LEU A 128 -9.39 10.52 9.74
CA LEU A 128 -9.69 10.04 8.39
C LEU A 128 -10.99 9.24 8.32
N VAL A 129 -11.22 8.32 9.27
CA VAL A 129 -12.47 7.54 9.33
C VAL A 129 -13.66 8.47 9.49
N ALA A 130 -13.59 9.49 10.35
CA ALA A 130 -14.65 10.48 10.50
C ALA A 130 -14.89 11.26 9.19
N LYS A 131 -13.82 11.79 8.58
CA LYS A 131 -13.87 12.54 7.31
C LYS A 131 -14.43 11.71 6.15
N LEU A 132 -14.08 10.42 6.06
CA LEU A 132 -14.59 9.53 5.02
C LEU A 132 -16.07 9.19 5.25
N ASN A 133 -16.48 8.97 6.49
CA ASN A 133 -17.88 8.74 6.86
C ASN A 133 -18.76 9.96 6.53
N GLU A 134 -18.28 11.19 6.82
CA GLU A 134 -18.98 12.43 6.48
C GLU A 134 -19.19 12.58 4.95
N ASN A 135 -18.24 12.07 4.15
CA ASN A 135 -18.34 12.05 2.69
C ASN A 135 -19.15 10.85 2.14
N GLY A 136 -19.86 10.11 3.00
CA GLY A 136 -20.70 8.98 2.60
C GLY A 136 -19.95 7.67 2.35
N MET A 137 -18.64 7.61 2.61
CA MET A 137 -17.82 6.40 2.50
C MET A 137 -17.80 5.67 3.85
N ILE A 138 -18.85 4.92 4.15
CA ILE A 138 -18.96 4.17 5.42
C ILE A 138 -18.01 2.97 5.40
N HIS A 139 -16.89 3.07 6.11
CA HIS A 139 -15.94 1.97 6.25
C HIS A 139 -16.28 1.11 7.47
N LYS A 140 -16.96 -0.02 7.23
CA LYS A 140 -17.31 -0.97 8.31
C LYS A 140 -16.17 -1.92 8.70
N ASN A 141 -15.17 -2.04 7.84
CA ASN A 141 -14.07 -2.98 7.98
C ASN A 141 -12.75 -2.22 7.86
N VAL A 142 -12.17 -1.80 8.98
CA VAL A 142 -10.84 -1.18 9.05
C VAL A 142 -9.86 -2.22 9.60
N LEU A 143 -8.80 -2.51 8.85
CA LEU A 143 -7.68 -3.35 9.30
C LEU A 143 -6.45 -2.47 9.50
N VAL A 144 -5.87 -2.51 10.69
CA VAL A 144 -4.59 -1.87 11.00
C VAL A 144 -3.49 -2.92 11.12
N CYS A 145 -2.31 -2.60 10.61
CA CYS A 145 -1.14 -3.48 10.63
C CYS A 145 0.01 -2.72 11.29
N GLY A 146 0.67 -3.32 12.28
CA GLY A 146 1.74 -2.65 13.02
C GLY A 146 2.87 -3.58 13.42
N ASP A 147 4.05 -3.00 13.59
CA ASP A 147 5.26 -3.71 13.97
C ASP A 147 6.03 -3.04 15.12
N SER A 148 5.78 -1.77 15.45
CA SER A 148 6.58 -1.04 16.44
C SER A 148 5.74 -0.16 17.39
N GLY A 149 6.42 0.50 18.34
CA GLY A 149 5.78 1.35 19.34
C GLY A 149 4.95 2.50 18.76
N ASN A 150 5.32 3.03 17.60
CA ASN A 150 4.58 4.12 16.96
C ASN A 150 3.24 3.65 16.34
N ASP A 151 3.00 2.34 16.25
CA ASP A 151 1.75 1.75 15.78
C ASP A 151 0.76 1.47 16.90
N ILE A 152 1.17 1.53 18.17
CA ILE A 152 0.35 1.18 19.34
C ILE A 152 -1.03 1.86 19.28
N ASP A 153 -1.06 3.16 18.97
CA ASP A 153 -2.31 3.92 18.93
C ASP A 153 -3.30 3.41 17.88
N LEU A 154 -2.83 2.83 16.77
CA LEU A 154 -3.71 2.29 15.73
C LEU A 154 -4.63 1.22 16.31
N PHE A 155 -4.09 0.36 17.18
CA PHE A 155 -4.81 -0.74 17.82
C PHE A 155 -5.82 -0.27 18.88
N THR A 156 -5.75 1.01 19.30
CA THR A 156 -6.69 1.59 20.27
C THR A 156 -7.90 2.27 19.61
N VAL A 157 -7.87 2.45 18.28
CA VAL A 157 -8.96 3.08 17.54
C VAL A 157 -10.20 2.19 17.59
N LYS A 158 -11.36 2.79 17.89
CA LYS A 158 -12.61 2.03 18.01
C LYS A 158 -13.02 1.43 16.67
N GLY A 159 -13.44 0.16 16.69
CA GLY A 159 -14.01 -0.53 15.51
C GLY A 159 -12.98 -1.05 14.51
N VAL A 160 -11.68 -0.98 14.83
CA VAL A 160 -10.64 -1.58 13.97
C VAL A 160 -10.42 -3.05 14.30
N HIS A 161 -10.04 -3.82 13.28
CA HIS A 161 -9.35 -5.08 13.42
C HIS A 161 -7.85 -4.79 13.34
N GLY A 162 -7.05 -5.48 14.13
CA GLY A 162 -5.61 -5.26 14.19
C GLY A 162 -4.81 -6.52 13.88
N VAL A 163 -3.68 -6.37 13.20
CA VAL A 163 -2.64 -7.40 13.13
C VAL A 163 -1.30 -6.89 13.60
N ILE A 164 -0.71 -7.62 14.55
CA ILE A 164 0.68 -7.47 14.96
C ILE A 164 1.50 -8.51 14.19
N VAL A 165 2.43 -8.05 13.36
CA VAL A 165 3.28 -8.94 12.54
C VAL A 165 4.21 -9.78 13.42
N SER A 166 4.61 -10.98 12.98
CA SER A 166 5.42 -11.86 13.84
C SER A 166 6.82 -11.32 14.14
N ASN A 167 7.32 -10.40 13.29
CA ASN A 167 8.58 -9.67 13.49
C ASN A 167 8.41 -8.32 14.20
N ALA A 168 7.33 -8.13 14.97
CA ALA A 168 7.09 -6.92 15.74
C ALA A 168 8.13 -6.73 16.87
N GLN A 169 8.41 -5.46 17.18
CA GLN A 169 9.33 -5.02 18.21
C GLN A 169 8.77 -5.27 19.62
N GLU A 170 9.70 -5.36 20.58
CA GLU A 170 9.41 -5.69 21.98
C GLU A 170 8.39 -4.75 22.60
N GLU A 171 8.42 -3.45 22.28
CA GLU A 171 7.50 -2.47 22.86
C GLU A 171 6.03 -2.71 22.44
N LEU A 172 5.78 -3.05 21.18
CA LEU A 172 4.43 -3.35 20.69
C LEU A 172 3.93 -4.70 21.25
N VAL A 173 4.82 -5.69 21.33
CA VAL A 173 4.51 -6.99 21.91
C VAL A 173 4.18 -6.85 23.40
N LYS A 174 5.01 -6.14 24.17
CA LYS A 174 4.79 -5.85 25.61
C LYS A 174 3.47 -5.10 25.81
N TRP A 175 3.21 -4.07 25.01
CA TRP A 175 1.94 -3.36 25.04
C TRP A 175 0.75 -4.31 24.81
N HIS A 176 0.83 -5.17 23.80
CA HIS A 176 -0.24 -6.13 23.51
C HIS A 176 -0.49 -7.07 24.69
N TRP A 177 0.56 -7.69 25.27
CA TRP A 177 0.40 -8.56 26.44
C TRP A 177 -0.27 -7.90 27.63
N LEU A 178 0.00 -6.61 27.87
CA LEU A 178 -0.57 -5.86 29.00
C LEU A 178 -2.00 -5.37 28.75
N ASN A 179 -2.38 -5.17 27.48
CA ASN A 179 -3.65 -4.52 27.11
C ASN A 179 -4.64 -5.47 26.42
N ASN A 180 -4.27 -6.72 26.13
CA ASN A 180 -5.11 -7.62 25.34
C ASN A 180 -6.35 -8.11 26.11
N SER A 181 -7.44 -7.36 25.96
CA SER A 181 -8.78 -7.70 26.46
C SER A 181 -9.78 -8.01 25.34
N ASN A 182 -9.41 -7.81 24.07
CA ASN A 182 -10.35 -7.78 22.95
C ASN A 182 -9.92 -8.70 21.80
N GLY A 183 -10.82 -9.59 21.35
CA GLY A 183 -10.58 -10.56 20.26
C GLY A 183 -10.42 -9.98 18.85
N ASN A 184 -10.25 -8.66 18.71
CA ASN A 184 -10.13 -7.98 17.43
C ASN A 184 -8.66 -7.74 17.00
N ILE A 185 -7.68 -8.21 17.78
CA ILE A 185 -6.25 -8.09 17.47
C ILE A 185 -5.67 -9.49 17.28
N LEU A 186 -5.17 -9.76 16.08
CA LEU A 186 -4.45 -10.98 15.73
C LEU A 186 -2.95 -10.77 15.93
N ARG A 187 -2.30 -11.71 16.63
CA ARG A 187 -0.84 -11.87 16.55
C ARG A 187 -0.52 -12.86 15.44
N ALA A 188 -0.04 -12.36 14.31
CA ALA A 188 0.23 -13.17 13.13
C ALA A 188 1.38 -14.16 13.38
N SER A 189 1.30 -15.32 12.73
CA SER A 189 2.41 -16.27 12.63
C SER A 189 3.41 -15.84 11.55
N GLN A 190 2.92 -15.18 10.50
CA GLN A 190 3.71 -14.74 9.37
C GLN A 190 4.43 -13.40 9.62
N ARG A 191 5.48 -13.15 8.84
CA ARG A 191 6.28 -11.89 8.88
C ARG A 191 5.81 -10.91 7.82
N CYS A 192 6.00 -9.61 8.07
CA CYS A 192 5.81 -8.54 7.08
C CYS A 192 4.47 -8.63 6.32
N ALA A 193 4.48 -8.46 4.99
CA ALA A 193 3.26 -8.47 4.16
C ALA A 193 2.47 -9.79 4.24
N ALA A 194 3.12 -10.93 4.51
CA ALA A 194 2.43 -12.20 4.67
C ALA A 194 1.52 -12.21 5.91
N ALA A 195 1.86 -11.45 6.97
CA ALA A 195 0.98 -11.24 8.12
C ALA A 195 -0.29 -10.46 7.77
N ILE A 196 -0.17 -9.50 6.84
CA ILE A 196 -1.33 -8.73 6.35
C ILE A 196 -2.29 -9.69 5.63
N VAL A 197 -1.76 -10.57 4.78
CA VAL A 197 -2.56 -11.61 4.09
C VAL A 197 -3.19 -12.59 5.08
N GLU A 198 -2.46 -13.02 6.11
CA GLU A 198 -2.99 -13.86 7.20
C GLU A 198 -4.15 -13.17 7.94
N ALA A 199 -4.00 -11.89 8.28
CA ALA A 199 -5.03 -11.12 8.98
C ALA A 199 -6.25 -10.86 8.12
N LEU A 200 -6.04 -10.54 6.84
CA LEU A 200 -7.11 -10.42 5.88
C LEU A 200 -7.95 -11.71 5.88
N HIS A 201 -7.31 -12.88 5.75
CA HIS A 201 -7.97 -14.19 5.89
C HIS A 201 -8.72 -14.36 7.22
N HIS A 202 -8.05 -14.10 8.33
CA HIS A 202 -8.60 -14.31 9.67
C HIS A 202 -9.87 -13.49 9.93
N PHE A 203 -9.88 -12.22 9.48
CA PHE A 203 -11.00 -11.30 9.67
C PHE A 203 -12.00 -11.28 8.49
N ASN A 204 -11.81 -12.14 7.49
CA ASN A 204 -12.70 -12.27 6.32
C ASN A 204 -12.91 -10.95 5.54
N PHE A 205 -11.84 -10.20 5.31
CA PHE A 205 -11.81 -8.94 4.56
C PHE A 205 -11.90 -9.07 3.01
N GLY A 206 -12.49 -10.13 2.45
CA GLY A 206 -12.57 -10.35 0.98
C GLY A 206 -11.89 -11.63 0.45
N PRO A 207 -11.68 -11.78 -0.86
CA PRO A 207 -10.85 -12.86 -1.40
C PRO A 207 -9.37 -12.57 -1.11
N HIS A 208 -8.75 -13.45 -0.34
CA HIS A 208 -7.45 -13.24 0.31
C HIS A 208 -6.30 -14.03 -0.31
N VAL A 209 -6.58 -14.72 -1.43
CA VAL A 209 -5.60 -15.61 -2.02
C VAL A 209 -4.57 -14.79 -2.78
N HIS A 210 -3.30 -15.07 -2.49
CA HIS A 210 -2.19 -14.55 -3.27
C HIS A 210 -2.39 -15.00 -4.71
N GLN A 211 -2.63 -14.07 -5.65
CA GLN A 211 -2.98 -14.43 -7.03
C GLN A 211 -1.91 -15.28 -7.73
N THR A 212 -0.69 -15.33 -7.18
CA THR A 212 0.39 -16.21 -7.65
C THR A 212 0.14 -17.69 -7.42
N GLU A 213 -0.71 -18.09 -6.46
CA GLU A 213 -0.93 -19.49 -6.09
C GLU A 213 -2.01 -20.17 -6.96
N LYS A 214 -2.92 -19.41 -7.59
CA LYS A 214 -4.12 -19.93 -8.28
C LYS A 214 -4.10 -19.86 -9.81
N ILE A 215 -2.93 -19.71 -10.41
CA ILE A 215 -2.81 -19.51 -11.88
C ILE A 215 -3.26 -20.75 -12.69
N CYS A 216 -3.29 -21.94 -12.06
CA CYS A 216 -3.65 -23.20 -12.71
C CYS A 216 -4.95 -23.85 -12.18
N GLU A 217 -5.72 -23.19 -11.30
CA GLU A 217 -6.94 -23.77 -10.73
C GLU A 217 -8.21 -23.11 -11.27
N LYS A 218 -9.29 -23.92 -11.34
CA LYS A 218 -10.62 -23.52 -11.82
C LYS A 218 -11.13 -22.24 -11.11
N PRO A 219 -11.93 -21.41 -11.81
CA PRO A 219 -12.43 -20.15 -11.25
C PRO A 219 -13.16 -20.39 -9.93
N LEU A 220 -12.84 -19.56 -8.93
CA LEU A 220 -13.58 -19.48 -7.67
C LEU A 220 -15.03 -19.06 -7.96
N HIS A 221 -15.97 -20.00 -7.90
CA HIS A 221 -17.38 -19.70 -7.67
C HIS A 221 -17.58 -19.38 -6.19
N ASN A 222 -17.12 -18.21 -5.73
CA ASN A 222 -17.59 -17.68 -4.44
C ASN A 222 -18.61 -16.57 -4.72
N SER A 223 -19.87 -16.91 -4.45
CA SER A 223 -21.07 -16.09 -4.57
C SER A 223 -21.09 -14.84 -3.67
N ASP A 224 -20.13 -14.69 -2.77
CA ASP A 224 -20.27 -13.77 -1.64
C ASP A 224 -19.54 -12.43 -1.83
N TYR A 225 -18.89 -12.21 -2.99
CA TYR A 225 -18.08 -11.00 -3.25
C TYR A 225 -18.40 -10.33 -4.61
N SER A 226 -19.69 -10.29 -4.97
CA SER A 226 -20.19 -9.95 -6.31
C SER A 226 -20.37 -8.45 -6.58
N SER A 227 -19.28 -7.66 -6.55
CA SER A 227 -19.28 -6.45 -7.39
C SER A 227 -18.64 -6.80 -8.74
N HIS A 228 -19.33 -6.51 -9.83
CA HIS A 228 -18.79 -6.71 -11.18
C HIS A 228 -17.46 -5.96 -11.37
N LEU A 229 -17.29 -4.84 -10.66
CA LEU A 229 -16.05 -4.07 -10.61
C LEU A 229 -14.88 -4.84 -9.98
N GLY A 230 -15.14 -5.60 -8.90
CA GLY A 230 -14.13 -6.45 -8.29
C GLY A 230 -13.67 -7.58 -9.22
N ALA A 231 -14.57 -8.14 -10.02
CA ALA A 231 -14.23 -9.13 -11.05
C ALA A 231 -13.34 -8.53 -12.15
N VAL A 232 -13.66 -7.32 -12.61
CA VAL A 232 -12.84 -6.56 -13.56
C VAL A 232 -11.42 -6.34 -13.04
N HIS A 233 -11.29 -5.87 -11.79
CA HIS A 233 -9.98 -5.64 -11.17
C HIS A 233 -9.18 -6.94 -11.04
N ARG A 234 -9.81 -8.03 -10.59
CA ARG A 234 -9.18 -9.34 -10.50
C ARG A 234 -8.71 -9.87 -11.85
N GLU A 235 -9.46 -9.64 -12.92
CA GLU A 235 -9.03 -10.07 -14.25
C GLU A 235 -7.81 -9.31 -14.75
N VAL A 236 -7.79 -7.98 -14.62
CA VAL A 236 -6.63 -7.18 -15.03
C VAL A 236 -5.37 -7.61 -14.28
N VAL A 237 -5.44 -7.72 -12.95
CA VAL A 237 -4.28 -8.15 -12.15
C VAL A 237 -3.90 -9.60 -12.49
N GLY A 238 -4.89 -10.50 -12.59
CA GLY A 238 -4.66 -11.92 -12.83
C GLY A 238 -4.02 -12.21 -14.20
N LEU A 239 -4.47 -11.56 -15.27
CA LEU A 239 -3.89 -11.76 -16.60
C LEU A 239 -2.48 -11.15 -16.69
N ASN A 240 -2.24 -9.97 -16.08
CA ASN A 240 -0.89 -9.41 -15.99
C ASN A 240 0.05 -10.34 -15.22
N MET A 241 -0.37 -10.88 -14.07
CA MET A 241 0.42 -11.85 -13.31
C MET A 241 0.72 -13.12 -14.13
N PHE A 242 -0.27 -13.65 -14.85
CA PHE A 242 -0.02 -14.79 -15.76
C PHE A 242 1.05 -14.47 -16.80
N MET A 243 0.95 -13.33 -17.49
CA MET A 243 1.93 -12.93 -18.51
C MET A 243 3.34 -12.85 -17.93
N VAL A 244 3.50 -12.26 -16.73
CA VAL A 244 4.80 -12.18 -16.05
C VAL A 244 5.37 -13.57 -15.78
N LYS A 245 4.56 -14.46 -15.19
CA LYS A 245 4.99 -15.84 -14.91
C LYS A 245 5.33 -16.62 -16.16
N TRP A 246 4.60 -16.39 -17.25
CA TRP A 246 4.87 -17.00 -18.54
C TRP A 246 6.23 -16.54 -19.11
N LEU A 247 6.51 -15.23 -19.07
CA LEU A 247 7.81 -14.66 -19.49
C LEU A 247 8.98 -15.14 -18.62
N LEU A 248 8.73 -15.37 -17.32
CA LEU A 248 9.71 -15.91 -16.38
C LEU A 248 9.85 -17.45 -16.43
N GLY A 249 8.95 -18.15 -17.12
CA GLY A 249 8.92 -19.61 -17.15
C GLY A 249 8.49 -20.26 -15.82
N GLU A 250 7.77 -19.52 -14.97
CA GLU A 250 7.30 -19.98 -13.64
C GLU A 250 6.00 -20.81 -13.70
N VAL A 251 5.37 -20.90 -14.88
CA VAL A 251 4.21 -21.75 -15.13
C VAL A 251 4.58 -22.83 -16.14
N PRO A 252 3.98 -24.04 -16.09
CA PRO A 252 4.32 -25.09 -17.04
C PRO A 252 4.07 -24.65 -18.50
N ASN A 253 5.04 -24.90 -19.40
CA ASN A 253 4.88 -24.67 -20.83
C ASN A 253 3.92 -25.70 -21.44
N SER A 254 2.62 -25.45 -21.34
CA SER A 254 1.57 -26.35 -21.83
C SER A 254 0.37 -25.55 -22.33
N GLU A 255 -0.44 -26.17 -23.22
CA GLU A 255 -1.70 -25.58 -23.66
C GLU A 255 -2.66 -25.33 -22.49
N SER A 256 -2.67 -26.23 -21.50
CA SER A 256 -3.51 -26.08 -20.31
C SER A 256 -3.18 -24.79 -19.56
N SER A 257 -1.89 -24.54 -19.29
CA SER A 257 -1.45 -23.29 -18.66
C SER A 257 -1.73 -22.08 -19.53
N PHE A 258 -1.40 -22.16 -20.83
CA PHE A 258 -1.55 -21.04 -21.76
C PHE A 258 -3.01 -20.66 -22.04
N SER A 259 -3.93 -21.60 -21.82
CA SER A 259 -5.38 -21.36 -21.92
C SER A 259 -5.84 -20.21 -21.03
N ARG A 260 -5.15 -19.93 -19.91
CA ARG A 260 -5.43 -18.78 -19.04
C ARG A 260 -5.45 -17.44 -19.80
N LEU A 261 -4.59 -17.27 -20.80
CA LEU A 261 -4.57 -16.10 -21.67
C LEU A 261 -5.44 -16.29 -22.90
N SER A 262 -5.31 -17.41 -23.62
CA SER A 262 -6.00 -17.55 -24.92
C SER A 262 -7.53 -17.61 -24.80
N CYS A 263 -8.09 -18.15 -23.71
CA CYS A 263 -9.55 -18.29 -23.58
C CYS A 263 -10.29 -16.99 -23.22
N VAL A 264 -9.57 -15.94 -22.79
CA VAL A 264 -10.15 -14.66 -22.38
C VAL A 264 -10.10 -13.60 -23.48
N LEU A 265 -9.43 -13.84 -24.60
CA LEU A 265 -9.35 -12.88 -25.70
C LEU A 265 -10.49 -13.12 -26.69
N ASN A 266 -11.20 -12.06 -27.06
CA ASN A 266 -12.19 -12.14 -28.14
C ASN A 266 -11.48 -12.26 -29.50
N ASP A 267 -12.01 -13.04 -30.44
CA ASP A 267 -11.40 -13.23 -31.77
C ASP A 267 -11.23 -11.91 -32.54
N ASN A 268 -12.12 -10.94 -32.33
CA ASN A 268 -12.06 -9.62 -32.96
C ASN A 268 -11.30 -8.58 -32.13
N MET A 269 -10.59 -9.01 -31.08
CA MET A 269 -9.82 -8.12 -30.23
C MET A 269 -8.67 -7.48 -31.00
N LYS A 270 -8.48 -6.18 -30.75
CA LYS A 270 -7.29 -5.44 -31.18
C LYS A 270 -6.37 -5.17 -30.00
N VAL A 271 -5.09 -5.43 -30.20
CA VAL A 271 -4.02 -5.13 -29.25
C VAL A 271 -3.13 -4.05 -29.84
N ILE A 272 -2.94 -2.94 -29.11
CA ILE A 272 -2.00 -1.88 -29.47
C ILE A 272 -0.85 -1.90 -28.47
N LEU A 273 0.35 -2.18 -28.97
CA LEU A 273 1.57 -2.25 -28.17
C LEU A 273 2.25 -0.87 -28.05
N PRO A 274 3.16 -0.67 -27.07
CA PRO A 274 3.86 0.60 -26.86
C PRO A 274 4.65 1.08 -28.07
N GLU A 275 5.06 0.18 -28.95
CA GLU A 275 5.80 0.47 -30.19
C GLU A 275 4.90 1.06 -31.29
N GLY A 276 3.60 1.23 -31.04
CA GLY A 276 2.62 1.67 -32.04
C GLY A 276 2.21 0.57 -33.02
N ILE A 277 2.48 -0.69 -32.68
CA ILE A 277 2.12 -1.86 -33.48
C ILE A 277 0.73 -2.34 -33.07
N GLU A 278 -0.16 -2.48 -34.05
CA GLU A 278 -1.48 -3.10 -33.88
C GLU A 278 -1.41 -4.59 -34.23
N LEU A 279 -1.96 -5.44 -33.37
CA LEU A 279 -2.03 -6.89 -33.53
C LEU A 279 -3.49 -7.37 -33.37
N THR A 280 -3.83 -8.41 -34.12
CA THR A 280 -5.02 -9.24 -33.87
C THR A 280 -4.82 -10.13 -32.62
N ALA A 281 -5.91 -10.74 -32.13
CA ALA A 281 -5.85 -11.70 -31.03
C ALA A 281 -4.90 -12.87 -31.33
N GLU A 282 -4.95 -13.43 -32.55
CA GLU A 282 -4.11 -14.56 -32.97
C GLU A 282 -2.62 -14.17 -33.01
N GLU A 283 -2.29 -13.01 -33.60
CA GLU A 283 -0.91 -12.53 -33.65
C GLU A 283 -0.36 -12.25 -32.25
N PHE A 284 -1.17 -11.66 -31.37
CA PHE A 284 -0.79 -11.43 -29.97
C PHE A 284 -0.55 -12.75 -29.23
N ILE A 285 -1.43 -13.74 -29.38
CA ILE A 285 -1.26 -15.09 -28.83
C ILE A 285 0.05 -15.71 -29.32
N CYS A 286 0.31 -15.68 -30.64
CA CYS A 286 1.54 -16.22 -31.21
C CYS A 286 2.79 -15.51 -30.67
N LYS A 287 2.73 -14.18 -30.50
CA LYS A 287 3.83 -13.40 -29.92
C LYS A 287 4.12 -13.82 -28.49
N ILE A 288 3.13 -13.78 -27.59
CA ILE A 288 3.34 -14.12 -26.16
C ILE A 288 3.81 -15.55 -25.99
N ARG A 289 3.27 -16.49 -26.79
CA ARG A 289 3.69 -17.89 -26.76
C ARG A 289 5.18 -18.08 -27.06
N ARG A 290 5.74 -17.32 -28.01
CA ARG A 290 7.17 -17.35 -28.37
C ARG A 290 8.07 -16.76 -27.28
N GLU A 291 7.53 -15.92 -26.42
CA GLU A 291 8.27 -15.23 -25.36
C GLU A 291 8.31 -16.03 -24.04
N TYR A 292 7.83 -17.28 -24.01
CA TYR A 292 7.91 -18.16 -22.83
C TYR A 292 9.35 -18.27 -22.30
N GLY A 293 9.53 -18.00 -21.01
CA GLY A 293 10.83 -18.10 -20.34
C GLY A 293 11.91 -17.14 -20.86
N SER A 294 11.58 -16.21 -21.77
CA SER A 294 12.54 -15.29 -22.38
C SER A 294 13.22 -14.33 -21.38
N LEU A 295 12.65 -14.20 -20.18
CA LEU A 295 13.11 -13.29 -19.13
C LEU A 295 13.47 -14.01 -17.82
N GLN A 296 13.64 -15.33 -17.82
CA GLN A 296 13.87 -16.14 -16.61
C GLN A 296 15.03 -15.64 -15.72
N GLU A 297 16.15 -15.20 -16.29
CA GLU A 297 17.34 -14.73 -15.55
C GLU A 297 17.46 -13.20 -15.49
N SER A 298 16.45 -12.49 -15.97
CA SER A 298 16.52 -11.03 -16.13
C SER A 298 16.32 -10.25 -14.82
N GLY A 299 15.90 -10.93 -13.76
CA GLY A 299 15.44 -10.30 -12.52
C GLY A 299 14.24 -9.37 -12.74
N LEU A 300 13.41 -9.67 -13.75
CA LEU A 300 12.21 -8.90 -14.07
C LEU A 300 11.25 -8.88 -12.88
N TYR A 301 10.80 -7.68 -12.55
CA TYR A 301 9.72 -7.45 -11.62
C TYR A 301 8.67 -6.56 -12.28
N ILE A 302 7.43 -7.05 -12.35
CA ILE A 302 6.29 -6.32 -12.90
C ILE A 302 5.18 -6.25 -11.86
N TRP A 303 4.55 -5.08 -11.74
CA TRP A 303 3.37 -4.91 -10.91
C TRP A 303 2.36 -4.00 -11.58
N VAL A 304 1.12 -4.14 -11.13
CA VAL A 304 -0.04 -3.38 -11.60
C VAL A 304 -0.43 -2.40 -10.52
N ASP A 305 -0.57 -1.13 -10.89
CA ASP A 305 -0.95 -0.06 -9.98
C ASP A 305 -2.14 0.73 -10.53
N LYS A 306 -2.87 1.44 -9.66
CA LYS A 306 -4.01 2.33 -10.00
C LYS A 306 -5.01 1.74 -11.00
N VAL A 307 -5.49 0.52 -10.75
CA VAL A 307 -6.56 -0.09 -11.55
C VAL A 307 -7.85 0.69 -11.30
N THR A 308 -8.42 1.27 -12.35
CA THR A 308 -9.72 1.93 -12.31
C THR A 308 -10.60 1.36 -13.41
N ALA A 309 -11.89 1.19 -13.10
CA ALA A 309 -12.85 0.68 -14.05
C ALA A 309 -14.11 1.55 -14.06
N LYS A 310 -14.62 1.79 -15.26
CA LYS A 310 -15.85 2.52 -15.53
C LYS A 310 -16.76 1.65 -16.38
N GLN A 311 -17.97 1.43 -15.91
CA GLN A 311 -18.98 0.74 -16.71
C GLN A 311 -19.44 1.65 -17.85
N LEU A 312 -19.37 1.14 -19.09
CA LEU A 312 -19.83 1.82 -20.29
C LEU A 312 -21.27 1.45 -20.63
N ALA A 313 -21.60 0.17 -20.43
CA ALA A 313 -22.93 -0.41 -20.62
C ALA A 313 -23.07 -1.63 -19.70
N GLU A 314 -24.24 -2.26 -19.67
CA GLU A 314 -24.44 -3.50 -18.91
C GLU A 314 -23.41 -4.57 -19.33
N GLY A 315 -22.63 -5.05 -18.36
CA GLY A 315 -21.57 -6.04 -18.60
C GLY A 315 -20.39 -5.55 -19.43
N LEU A 316 -20.26 -4.25 -19.74
CA LEU A 316 -19.17 -3.69 -20.56
C LEU A 316 -18.41 -2.61 -19.79
N TYR A 317 -17.09 -2.74 -19.71
CA TYR A 317 -16.24 -1.90 -18.87
C TYR A 317 -15.06 -1.34 -19.64
N LEU A 318 -14.80 -0.04 -19.47
CA LEU A 318 -13.50 0.57 -19.77
C LEU A 318 -12.65 0.48 -18.51
N VAL A 319 -11.46 -0.06 -18.66
CA VAL A 319 -10.53 -0.26 -17.54
C VAL A 319 -9.21 0.40 -17.89
N THR A 320 -8.61 1.09 -16.94
CA THR A 320 -7.28 1.66 -17.07
C THR A 320 -6.42 1.31 -15.87
N TRP A 321 -5.12 1.14 -16.08
CA TRP A 321 -4.16 0.86 -15.02
C TRP A 321 -2.76 1.31 -15.41
N GLN A 322 -1.85 1.26 -14.44
CA GLN A 322 -0.46 1.64 -14.59
C GLN A 322 0.42 0.40 -14.38
N PRO A 323 0.80 -0.31 -15.46
CA PRO A 323 1.80 -1.35 -15.37
C PRO A 323 3.19 -0.73 -15.21
N TRP A 324 3.97 -1.36 -14.35
CA TRP A 324 5.36 -1.00 -14.09
C TRP A 324 6.24 -2.21 -14.30
N GLU A 325 7.43 -1.99 -14.85
CA GLU A 325 8.44 -3.04 -15.00
C GLU A 325 9.81 -2.54 -14.54
N ARG A 326 10.60 -3.44 -13.97
CA ARG A 326 11.99 -3.22 -13.60
C ARG A 326 12.77 -4.48 -13.91
N LEU A 327 13.84 -4.33 -14.68
CA LEU A 327 14.83 -5.39 -14.93
C LEU A 327 16.03 -5.16 -14.02
N SER A 328 16.76 -6.22 -13.68
CA SER A 328 17.98 -6.09 -12.88
C SER A 328 18.99 -5.17 -13.57
N GLY A 329 19.50 -4.18 -12.85
CA GLY A 329 20.46 -3.19 -13.37
C GLY A 329 19.89 -2.13 -14.32
N MET A 330 18.58 -2.16 -14.62
CA MET A 330 17.94 -1.20 -15.54
C MET A 330 17.01 -0.23 -14.80
N PRO A 331 16.80 0.99 -15.32
CA PRO A 331 15.82 1.90 -14.76
C PRO A 331 14.40 1.32 -14.86
N LYS A 332 13.58 1.68 -13.87
CA LYS A 332 12.15 1.38 -13.86
C LYS A 332 11.49 2.00 -15.09
N LYS A 333 10.62 1.25 -15.77
CA LYS A 333 9.78 1.74 -16.87
C LYS A 333 8.32 1.70 -16.46
N GLY A 334 7.61 2.77 -16.79
CA GLY A 334 6.18 2.90 -16.53
C GLY A 334 5.38 2.90 -17.83
N TYR A 335 4.16 2.43 -17.75
CA TYR A 335 3.22 2.44 -18.87
C TYR A 335 1.87 2.99 -18.40
N TYR A 336 1.04 3.33 -19.38
CA TYR A 336 -0.39 3.50 -19.19
C TYR A 336 -1.10 2.47 -20.05
N ALA A 337 -1.99 1.69 -19.44
CA ALA A 337 -2.73 0.66 -20.12
C ALA A 337 -4.23 0.92 -20.02
N SER A 338 -4.94 0.55 -21.08
CA SER A 338 -6.39 0.60 -21.16
C SER A 338 -6.92 -0.65 -21.84
N ALA A 339 -8.12 -1.08 -21.44
CA ALA A 339 -8.81 -2.21 -22.04
C ALA A 339 -10.31 -2.02 -22.03
N ILE A 340 -10.99 -2.69 -22.97
CA ILE A 340 -12.44 -2.88 -22.94
C ILE A 340 -12.67 -4.33 -22.54
N LEU A 341 -13.36 -4.54 -21.42
CA LEU A 341 -13.73 -5.87 -20.94
C LEU A 341 -15.24 -6.07 -21.02
N LYS A 342 -15.65 -7.29 -21.36
CA LYS A 342 -17.04 -7.72 -21.38
C LYS A 342 -17.26 -8.88 -20.41
N SER A 343 -18.37 -8.88 -19.68
CA SER A 343 -18.74 -10.01 -18.83
C SER A 343 -18.98 -11.26 -19.67
N LYS A 344 -18.32 -12.36 -19.29
CA LYS A 344 -18.45 -13.69 -19.90
C LYS A 344 -18.33 -14.73 -18.79
N VAL A 345 -19.46 -15.34 -18.42
CA VAL A 345 -19.60 -16.20 -17.22
C VAL A 345 -18.59 -17.35 -17.21
N GLU A 346 -18.31 -17.94 -18.37
CA GLU A 346 -17.41 -19.09 -18.52
C GLU A 346 -15.93 -18.71 -18.55
N ALA A 347 -15.61 -17.42 -18.67
CA ALA A 347 -14.23 -16.96 -18.70
C ALA A 347 -13.64 -16.91 -17.27
N PRO A 348 -12.31 -17.09 -17.12
CA PRO A 348 -11.60 -16.72 -15.91
C PRO A 348 -12.03 -15.35 -15.37
N ASN A 349 -12.32 -15.28 -14.07
CA ASN A 349 -12.86 -14.09 -13.40
C ASN A 349 -14.14 -13.49 -14.02
N GLY A 350 -14.83 -14.21 -14.91
CA GLY A 350 -16.05 -13.77 -15.56
C GLY A 350 -15.87 -12.68 -16.62
N MET A 351 -14.67 -12.52 -17.20
CA MET A 351 -14.33 -11.39 -18.08
C MET A 351 -13.64 -11.83 -19.37
N GLU A 352 -14.04 -11.22 -20.48
CA GLU A 352 -13.45 -11.34 -21.82
C GLU A 352 -12.87 -9.99 -22.26
N TRP A 353 -11.72 -10.01 -22.93
CA TRP A 353 -11.01 -8.86 -23.44
C TRP A 353 -11.43 -8.56 -24.89
N LEU A 354 -11.97 -7.37 -25.11
CA LEU A 354 -12.37 -6.89 -26.44
C LEU A 354 -11.35 -5.94 -27.06
N HIS A 355 -10.54 -5.28 -26.23
CA HIS A 355 -9.49 -4.37 -26.66
C HIS A 355 -8.42 -4.28 -25.58
N TYR A 356 -7.16 -4.13 -25.99
CA TYR A 356 -6.05 -3.81 -25.09
C TYR A 356 -5.13 -2.81 -25.77
N HIS A 357 -4.76 -1.77 -25.04
CA HIS A 357 -3.81 -0.78 -25.49
C HIS A 357 -2.85 -0.45 -24.35
N LYS A 358 -1.56 -0.50 -24.62
CA LYS A 358 -0.49 -0.11 -23.70
C LYS A 358 0.40 0.93 -24.38
N THR A 359 0.62 2.05 -23.72
CA THR A 359 1.55 3.10 -24.16
C THR A 359 2.66 3.32 -23.14
N LEU A 360 3.84 3.70 -23.59
CA LEU A 360 4.92 4.13 -22.70
C LEU A 360 4.47 5.39 -21.94
N ARG A 361 4.78 5.43 -20.66
CA ARG A 361 4.55 6.60 -19.81
C ARG A 361 5.89 7.22 -19.49
N GLU A 362 6.08 8.46 -19.93
CA GLU A 362 7.23 9.24 -19.48
C GLU A 362 7.18 9.40 -17.97
N LEU A 363 8.27 9.00 -17.32
CA LEU A 363 8.51 9.30 -15.92
C LEU A 363 8.85 10.78 -15.84
N MET A 364 7.86 11.65 -15.69
CA MET A 364 8.15 13.02 -15.29
C MET A 364 8.78 12.96 -13.90
N ASP A 365 9.99 13.51 -13.77
CA ASP A 365 10.63 13.69 -12.48
C ASP A 365 9.70 14.53 -11.59
N ILE A 366 9.20 13.90 -10.54
CA ILE A 366 8.34 14.52 -9.52
C ILE A 366 9.07 15.70 -8.83
N GLN A 367 10.38 15.85 -9.02
CA GLN A 367 11.13 17.05 -8.62
C GLN A 367 10.65 18.34 -9.30
N SER A 368 9.89 18.27 -10.40
CA SER A 368 9.34 19.44 -11.09
C SER A 368 8.04 19.99 -10.48
N LEU A 369 7.51 19.38 -9.42
CA LEU A 369 6.25 19.77 -8.76
C LEU A 369 6.43 20.32 -7.32
N GLN A 370 7.63 20.80 -6.96
CA GLN A 370 7.86 21.51 -5.69
C GLN A 370 7.95 23.03 -5.89
#